data_AF-A0A848YX13-F1
#
_entry.id   AF-A0A848YX13-F1
#
_cell.length_a   1.000
_cell.length_b   1.000
_cell.length_c   1.000
_cell.angle_alpha   90.00
_cell.angle_beta   90.00
_cell.angle_gamma   90.00
#
_symmetry.space_group_name_H-M   'P 1'
#
loop_
_entity.id
_entity.type
_entity.pdbx_description
1 polymer ?
#
loop_
_entity_poly.entity_id
_entity_poly.type
_entity_poly.pdbx_seq_one_letter_code
_entity_poly.pdbx_strand_id
1 'polypeptide(L)'
;MKWIEIKVVFEHDDIDLAGELIADIFYDLGARGVVMEDQVREYEPGWVEAPETPPAITSVSAYFPDTPAGNEIAPLLSARLDDLEKREGISSIVGHKRLDEDDWAESWKAFFHPINITDTIVIKPTWREYAAAPEEIIIHIDPGMAFGTGTHPTTELCIGLIEKYLTPGQTVLDVGTGSGILTIVAAKLGAAHTTGVDNDETAVMVARQNMAQNRIPADHYDIHAGDLTARVKGVYGLVVANILSEVIVTLLDSIESVMAPRGLFIASGIILANKQRVLDKMAEIGLTPREILEKEEWVAIAAERINR
;
A
#
# COMPACT_ATOMS: atom_id res chain seq x y z
N MET A 1 -19.27 -4.70 18.09
CA MET A 1 -18.82 -4.18 19.40
C MET A 1 -18.67 -2.68 19.25
N LYS A 2 -19.48 -1.88 19.95
CA LYS A 2 -19.44 -0.42 19.81
C LYS A 2 -18.27 0.17 20.60
N TRP A 3 -17.70 1.24 20.09
CA TRP A 3 -16.57 1.96 20.68
C TRP A 3 -16.96 3.41 20.97
N ILE A 4 -16.21 4.05 21.85
CA ILE A 4 -16.30 5.48 22.15
C ILE A 4 -14.92 6.05 21.82
N GLU A 5 -14.86 6.96 20.86
CA GLU A 5 -13.69 7.83 20.68
C GLU A 5 -13.83 9.01 21.63
N ILE A 6 -12.80 9.25 22.42
CA ILE A 6 -12.67 10.44 23.27
C ILE A 6 -11.46 11.21 22.75
N LYS A 7 -11.67 12.46 22.36
CA LYS A 7 -10.67 13.35 21.77
C LYS A 7 -10.49 14.57 22.67
N VAL A 8 -9.25 14.89 23.01
CA VAL A 8 -8.84 16.08 23.74
C VAL A 8 -8.13 17.00 22.77
N VAL A 9 -8.74 18.14 22.47
CA VAL A 9 -8.10 19.23 21.73
C VAL A 9 -7.44 20.14 22.75
N PHE A 10 -6.19 20.54 22.55
CA PHE A 10 -5.47 21.37 23.51
C PHE A 10 -4.58 22.42 22.84
N GLU A 11 -4.27 23.47 23.59
CA GLU A 11 -3.33 24.52 23.20
C GLU A 11 -2.27 24.69 24.30
N HIS A 12 -0.99 24.69 23.91
CA HIS A 12 0.14 24.88 24.83
C HIS A 12 1.41 25.30 24.05
N ASP A 13 2.31 26.04 24.69
CA ASP A 13 3.58 26.49 24.08
C ASP A 13 4.54 25.31 23.78
N ASP A 14 4.48 24.27 24.60
CA ASP A 14 5.20 23.01 24.43
C ASP A 14 4.20 21.90 24.10
N ILE A 15 4.01 21.66 22.79
CA ILE A 15 3.01 20.73 22.25
C ILE A 15 3.35 19.29 22.60
N ASP A 16 4.64 18.92 22.54
CA ASP A 16 5.09 17.56 22.82
C ASP A 16 4.85 17.21 24.30
N LEU A 17 5.26 18.10 25.22
CA LEU A 17 5.03 17.92 26.65
C LEU A 17 3.53 17.81 26.97
N ALA A 18 2.71 18.71 26.43
CA ALA A 18 1.28 18.71 26.68
C ALA A 18 0.61 17.45 26.10
N GLY A 19 1.03 17.02 24.91
CA GLY A 19 0.57 15.77 24.30
C GLY A 19 0.90 14.55 25.14
N GLU A 20 2.14 14.45 25.65
CA GLU A 20 2.58 13.36 26.53
C GLU A 20 1.78 13.33 27.85
N LEU A 21 1.59 14.48 28.50
CA LEU A 21 0.84 14.55 29.75
C LEU A 21 -0.64 14.17 29.58
N ILE A 22 -1.25 14.56 28.46
CA ILE A 22 -2.63 14.16 28.14
C ILE A 22 -2.69 12.67 27.79
N ALA A 23 -1.71 12.14 27.06
CA ALA A 23 -1.60 10.72 26.75
C ALA A 23 -1.48 9.87 28.03
N ASP A 24 -0.68 10.31 29.00
CA ASP A 24 -0.53 9.64 30.30
C ASP A 24 -1.85 9.55 31.05
N ILE A 25 -2.66 10.62 31.06
CA ILE A 25 -3.99 10.59 31.67
C ILE A 25 -4.88 9.55 30.96
N PHE A 26 -4.82 9.46 29.63
CA PHE A 26 -5.56 8.42 28.90
C PHE A 26 -5.10 7.01 29.28
N TYR A 27 -3.78 6.77 29.42
CA TYR A 27 -3.24 5.48 29.83
C TYR A 27 -3.64 5.11 31.26
N ASP A 28 -3.62 6.06 32.20
CA ASP A 28 -4.09 5.87 33.58
C ASP A 28 -5.58 5.50 33.64
N LEU A 29 -6.37 6.01 32.68
CA LEU A 29 -7.78 5.68 32.52
C LEU A 29 -8.02 4.38 31.72
N GLY A 30 -6.96 3.67 31.34
CA GLY A 30 -7.03 2.34 30.73
C GLY A 30 -7.04 2.33 29.20
N ALA A 31 -6.63 3.41 28.54
CA ALA A 31 -6.37 3.40 27.11
C ALA A 31 -5.28 2.37 26.77
N ARG A 32 -5.43 1.65 25.65
CA ARG A 32 -4.39 0.74 25.13
C ARG A 32 -3.41 1.41 24.16
N GLY A 33 -3.76 2.61 23.71
CA GLY A 33 -3.02 3.41 22.77
C GLY A 33 -3.74 4.75 22.58
N VAL A 34 -2.98 5.76 22.20
CA VAL A 34 -3.49 7.09 21.87
C VAL A 34 -3.02 7.50 20.48
N VAL A 35 -3.78 8.36 19.83
CA VAL A 35 -3.41 8.99 18.54
C VAL A 35 -3.25 10.48 18.79
N MET A 36 -2.09 11.01 18.44
CA MET A 36 -1.82 12.45 18.46
C MET A 36 -1.88 12.98 17.02
N GLU A 37 -2.69 14.02 16.79
CA GLU A 37 -2.86 14.67 15.50
C GLU A 37 -2.52 16.15 15.61
N ASP A 38 -1.59 16.62 14.77
CA ASP A 38 -1.30 18.05 14.58
C ASP A 38 -2.03 18.53 13.33
N GLN A 39 -3.26 19.05 13.48
CA GLN A 39 -3.94 19.70 12.36
C GLN A 39 -3.51 21.17 12.26
N VAL A 40 -2.58 21.43 11.35
CA VAL A 40 -2.38 22.77 10.81
C VAL A 40 -3.64 23.10 10.00
N ARG A 41 -4.41 24.13 10.39
CA ARG A 41 -5.43 24.68 9.49
C ARG A 41 -4.72 25.25 8.27
N GLU A 42 -4.73 24.53 7.15
CA GLU A 42 -4.40 25.12 5.86
C GLU A 42 -5.44 26.20 5.55
N TYR A 43 -4.99 27.43 5.29
CA TYR A 43 -5.86 28.52 4.87
C TYR A 43 -6.37 28.22 3.45
N GLU A 44 -7.68 28.30 3.23
CA GLU A 44 -8.23 28.34 1.87
C GLU A 44 -7.63 29.54 1.09
N PRO A 45 -7.27 29.37 -0.19
CA PRO A 45 -6.65 30.45 -0.95
C PRO A 45 -7.59 31.66 -1.09
N GLY A 46 -7.20 32.80 -0.48
CA GLY A 46 -7.93 34.09 -0.61
C GLY A 46 -7.82 35.10 0.55
N TRP A 47 -7.18 34.79 1.67
CA TRP A 47 -7.08 35.69 2.84
C TRP A 47 -5.88 36.65 2.75
N VAL A 48 -6.12 37.96 2.95
CA VAL A 48 -5.11 39.02 2.72
C VAL A 48 -4.29 39.36 3.98
N GLU A 49 -4.69 38.92 5.17
CA GLU A 49 -3.90 39.04 6.40
C GLU A 49 -4.18 37.82 7.29
N ALA A 50 -3.39 36.76 7.12
CA ALA A 50 -3.37 35.63 8.06
C ALA A 50 -2.33 35.93 9.16
N PRO A 51 -2.61 35.66 10.45
CA PRO A 51 -1.56 35.69 11.48
C PRO A 51 -0.43 34.72 11.10
N GLU A 52 0.82 35.05 11.48
CA GLU A 52 2.05 34.34 11.04
C GLU A 52 2.06 32.84 11.35
N THR A 53 1.16 32.38 12.23
CA THR A 53 0.87 30.95 12.47
C THR A 53 -0.63 30.77 12.72
N PRO A 54 -1.35 29.92 11.97
CA PRO A 54 -2.67 29.46 12.39
C PRO A 54 -2.52 28.67 13.70
N PRO A 55 -3.45 28.77 14.66
CA PRO A 55 -3.39 27.90 15.84
C PRO A 55 -3.44 26.45 15.36
N ALA A 56 -2.37 25.70 15.62
CA ALA A 56 -2.36 24.26 15.44
C ALA A 56 -3.38 23.71 16.44
N ILE A 57 -4.44 23.10 15.92
CA ILE A 57 -5.40 22.42 16.80
C ILE A 57 -4.80 21.03 17.00
N THR A 58 -3.89 20.91 17.97
CA THR A 58 -3.33 19.61 18.35
C THR A 58 -4.34 18.83 19.17
N SER A 59 -4.43 17.53 18.94
CA SER A 59 -5.34 16.68 19.70
C SER A 59 -4.75 15.32 20.05
N VAL A 60 -5.14 14.79 21.22
CA VAL A 60 -4.89 13.41 21.62
C VAL A 60 -6.22 12.67 21.69
N SER A 61 -6.31 11.50 21.06
CA SER A 61 -7.53 10.69 21.02
C SER A 61 -7.28 9.27 21.50
N ALA A 62 -8.24 8.69 22.20
CA ALA A 62 -8.21 7.29 22.64
C ALA A 62 -9.58 6.62 22.47
N TYR A 63 -9.55 5.29 22.40
CA TYR A 63 -10.72 4.47 22.07
C TYR A 63 -11.05 3.50 23.21
N PHE A 64 -12.30 3.56 23.68
CA PHE A 64 -12.80 2.74 24.78
C PHE A 64 -14.01 1.91 24.35
N PRO A 65 -14.18 0.68 24.86
CA PRO A 65 -15.38 -0.09 24.59
C PRO A 65 -16.63 0.63 25.13
N ASP A 66 -17.71 0.70 24.33
CA ASP A 66 -18.99 1.28 24.75
C ASP A 66 -19.68 0.37 25.78
N THR A 67 -19.26 0.54 27.02
CA THR A 67 -19.67 -0.19 28.22
C THR A 67 -19.95 0.81 29.33
N PRO A 68 -20.64 0.44 30.43
CA PRO A 68 -20.82 1.33 31.56
C PRO A 68 -19.49 1.93 32.06
N ALA A 69 -18.42 1.14 32.10
CA ALA A 69 -17.09 1.63 32.48
C ALA A 69 -16.50 2.62 31.45
N GLY A 70 -16.65 2.33 30.15
CA GLY A 70 -16.18 3.23 29.08
C GLY A 70 -16.89 4.59 29.05
N ASN A 71 -18.19 4.62 29.40
CA ASN A 71 -18.97 5.87 29.46
C ASN A 71 -18.54 6.79 30.63
N GLU A 72 -17.89 6.24 31.67
CA GLU A 72 -17.34 7.03 32.80
C GLU A 72 -15.98 7.67 32.48
N ILE A 73 -15.32 7.26 31.40
CA ILE A 73 -13.97 7.74 31.06
C ILE A 73 -13.97 9.22 30.72
N ALA A 74 -14.91 9.71 29.91
CA ALA A 74 -14.94 11.11 29.51
C ALA A 74 -15.12 12.07 30.71
N PRO A 75 -16.06 11.84 31.65
CA PRO A 75 -16.15 12.62 32.89
C PRO A 75 -14.87 12.59 33.75
N LEU A 76 -14.24 11.41 33.90
CA LEU A 76 -13.01 11.27 34.69
C LEU A 76 -11.83 11.99 34.02
N LEU A 77 -11.73 11.91 32.70
CA LEU A 77 -10.74 12.60 31.90
C LEU A 77 -10.88 14.12 32.05
N SER A 78 -12.10 14.67 31.92
CA SER A 78 -12.34 16.10 32.14
C SER A 78 -11.87 16.56 33.52
N ALA A 79 -12.16 15.81 34.58
CA ALA A 79 -11.71 16.17 35.93
C ALA A 79 -10.16 16.18 36.05
N ARG A 80 -9.46 15.27 35.36
CA ARG A 80 -8.00 15.22 35.35
C ARG A 80 -7.37 16.34 34.52
N LEU A 81 -8.01 16.73 33.42
CA LEU A 81 -7.59 17.85 32.60
C LEU A 81 -7.78 19.19 33.30
N ASP A 82 -8.84 19.37 34.08
CA ASP A 82 -9.03 20.56 34.93
C ASP A 82 -7.91 20.72 35.97
N ASP A 83 -7.40 19.61 36.49
CA ASP A 83 -6.25 19.61 37.41
C ASP A 83 -4.93 19.87 36.68
N LEU A 84 -4.80 19.39 35.44
CA LEU A 84 -3.65 19.63 34.58
C LEU A 84 -3.57 21.11 34.15
N GLU A 85 -4.69 21.72 33.77
CA GLU A 85 -4.76 23.15 33.41
C GLU A 85 -4.29 24.04 34.58
N LYS A 86 -4.69 23.73 35.81
CA LYS A 86 -4.26 24.50 37.01
C LYS A 86 -2.78 24.37 37.32
N ARG A 87 -2.16 23.25 36.94
CA ARG A 87 -0.76 22.94 37.28
C ARG A 87 0.21 23.40 36.20
N GLU A 88 -0.13 23.09 34.96
CA GLU A 88 0.76 23.20 33.81
C GLU A 88 0.26 24.25 32.80
N GLY A 89 -0.94 24.83 32.98
CA GLY A 89 -1.48 25.86 32.08
C GLY A 89 -2.01 25.34 30.73
N ILE A 90 -2.19 24.03 30.60
CA ILE A 90 -2.67 23.39 29.36
C ILE A 90 -4.19 23.56 29.25
N SER A 91 -4.64 24.44 28.35
CA SER A 91 -6.07 24.60 28.10
C SER A 91 -6.54 23.54 27.12
N SER A 92 -7.66 22.88 27.41
CA SER A 92 -8.15 21.76 26.60
C SER A 92 -9.68 21.65 26.55
N ILE A 93 -10.17 21.03 25.48
CA ILE A 93 -11.59 20.75 25.23
C ILE A 93 -11.74 19.26 24.97
N VAL A 94 -12.63 18.61 25.71
CA VAL A 94 -12.95 17.19 25.55
C VAL A 94 -14.18 17.01 24.67
N GLY A 95 -14.05 16.25 23.59
CA GLY A 95 -15.14 15.73 22.79
C GLY A 95 -15.21 14.20 22.88
N HIS A 96 -16.41 13.63 22.74
CA HIS A 96 -16.55 12.19 22.57
C HIS A 96 -17.63 11.87 21.54
N LYS A 97 -17.45 10.77 20.80
CA LYS A 97 -18.44 10.24 19.87
C LYS A 97 -18.50 8.72 19.96
N ARG A 98 -19.70 8.16 19.80
CA ARG A 98 -19.87 6.71 19.66
C ARG A 98 -19.55 6.28 18.24
N LEU A 99 -18.80 5.21 18.11
CA LEU A 99 -18.40 4.58 16.86
C LEU A 99 -19.02 3.18 16.82
N ASP A 100 -19.75 2.88 15.75
CA ASP A 100 -20.07 1.49 15.45
C ASP A 100 -18.80 0.78 14.95
N GLU A 101 -18.63 -0.51 15.28
CA GLU A 101 -17.44 -1.29 14.85
C GLU A 101 -17.24 -1.22 13.34
N ASP A 102 -18.36 -1.17 12.61
CA ASP A 102 -18.39 -1.04 11.15
C ASP A 102 -17.86 0.34 10.71
N ASP A 103 -18.21 1.44 11.37
CA ASP A 103 -17.66 2.79 11.07
C ASP A 103 -16.15 2.88 11.38
N TRP A 104 -15.70 2.21 12.45
CA TRP A 104 -14.27 2.13 12.78
C TRP A 104 -13.52 1.29 11.73
N ALA A 105 -14.07 0.13 11.38
CA ALA A 105 -13.54 -0.78 10.37
C ALA A 105 -13.69 -0.28 8.93
N GLU A 106 -14.47 0.77 8.67
CA GLU A 106 -14.62 1.36 7.33
C GLU A 106 -14.02 2.78 7.21
N SER A 107 -13.65 3.42 8.32
CA SER A 107 -13.03 4.76 8.29
C SER A 107 -11.78 4.82 7.41
N TRP A 108 -10.97 3.75 7.37
CA TRP A 108 -9.80 3.67 6.51
C TRP A 108 -10.18 3.68 5.01
N LYS A 109 -11.35 3.14 4.63
CA LYS A 109 -11.81 3.07 3.23
C LYS A 109 -11.99 4.46 2.62
N ALA A 110 -12.27 5.47 3.46
CA ALA A 110 -12.41 6.87 3.06
C ALA A 110 -11.10 7.50 2.55
N PHE A 111 -9.94 6.95 2.90
CA PHE A 111 -8.64 7.44 2.46
C PHE A 111 -8.15 6.79 1.16
N PHE A 112 -8.80 5.73 0.69
CA PHE A 112 -8.45 5.08 -0.57
C PHE A 112 -9.30 5.63 -1.70
N HIS A 113 -8.62 6.26 -2.65
CA HIS A 113 -9.19 6.85 -3.86
C HIS A 113 -8.70 6.08 -5.10
N PRO A 114 -9.42 6.17 -6.24
CA PRO A 114 -8.86 5.75 -7.52
C PRO A 114 -7.53 6.47 -7.79
N ILE A 115 -6.55 5.74 -8.29
CA ILE A 115 -5.21 6.25 -8.60
C ILE A 115 -4.88 5.88 -10.04
N ASN A 116 -4.50 6.89 -10.81
CA ASN A 116 -4.01 6.72 -12.17
C ASN A 116 -2.53 6.33 -12.09
N ILE A 117 -2.21 5.14 -12.59
CA ILE A 117 -0.86 4.59 -12.57
C ILE A 117 -0.13 4.93 -13.87
N THR A 118 -0.85 4.83 -14.98
CA THR A 118 -0.42 5.25 -16.31
C THR A 118 -1.55 6.06 -16.95
N ASP A 119 -1.34 6.53 -18.18
CA ASP A 119 -2.37 7.22 -18.96
C ASP A 119 -3.57 6.31 -19.26
N THR A 120 -3.42 4.98 -19.15
CA THR A 120 -4.49 4.02 -19.47
C THR A 120 -4.82 3.04 -18.35
N ILE A 121 -4.07 3.00 -17.24
CA ILE A 121 -4.32 2.05 -16.15
C ILE A 121 -4.67 2.81 -14.86
N VAL A 122 -5.84 2.48 -14.32
CA VAL A 122 -6.34 3.04 -13.05
C VAL A 122 -6.58 1.91 -12.06
N ILE A 123 -6.03 2.07 -10.86
CA ILE A 123 -6.31 1.17 -9.75
C ILE A 123 -7.37 1.80 -8.87
N LYS A 124 -8.41 1.04 -8.53
CA LYS A 124 -9.45 1.53 -7.62
C LYS A 124 -9.97 0.46 -6.66
N PRO A 125 -10.36 0.85 -5.44
CA PRO A 125 -11.16 0.00 -4.57
C PRO A 125 -12.56 -0.24 -5.13
N THR A 126 -13.16 -1.39 -4.82
CA THR A 126 -14.49 -1.79 -5.30
C THR A 126 -15.62 -0.90 -4.81
N TRP A 127 -15.47 -0.29 -3.63
CA TRP A 127 -16.46 0.61 -3.05
C TRP A 127 -16.43 2.04 -3.64
N ARG A 128 -15.46 2.36 -4.51
CA ARG A 128 -15.36 3.69 -5.13
C ARG A 128 -16.00 3.72 -6.52
N GLU A 129 -16.93 4.65 -6.68
CA GLU A 129 -17.39 5.07 -8.00
C GLU A 129 -16.26 5.79 -8.73
N TYR A 130 -16.11 5.48 -10.02
CA TYR A 130 -15.14 6.10 -10.91
C TYR A 130 -15.68 5.99 -12.33
N ALA A 131 -15.77 7.11 -13.04
CA ALA A 131 -16.25 7.17 -14.40
C ALA A 131 -15.05 7.01 -15.35
N ALA A 132 -14.78 5.76 -15.74
CA ALA A 132 -13.65 5.43 -16.59
C ALA A 132 -13.82 5.98 -18.01
N ALA A 133 -12.76 6.56 -18.57
CA ALA A 133 -12.68 6.86 -19.98
C ALA A 133 -12.63 5.55 -20.81
N PRO A 134 -13.07 5.54 -22.07
CA PRO A 134 -13.10 4.33 -22.91
C PRO A 134 -11.76 3.60 -23.06
N GLU A 135 -10.66 4.34 -23.00
CA GLU A 135 -9.28 3.87 -23.08
C GLU A 135 -8.71 3.38 -21.74
N GLU A 136 -9.38 3.65 -20.62
CA GLU A 136 -8.89 3.27 -19.29
C GLU A 136 -9.22 1.81 -18.94
N ILE A 137 -8.19 1.08 -18.55
CA ILE A 137 -8.24 -0.25 -17.96
C ILE A 137 -8.33 -0.10 -16.45
N ILE A 138 -9.50 -0.47 -15.91
CA ILE A 138 -9.74 -0.45 -14.47
C ILE A 138 -9.30 -1.76 -13.82
N ILE A 139 -8.42 -1.62 -12.82
CA ILE A 139 -7.93 -2.68 -11.95
C ILE A 139 -8.57 -2.51 -10.57
N HIS A 140 -9.35 -3.50 -10.16
CA HIS A 140 -9.98 -3.52 -8.85
C HIS A 140 -9.05 -4.17 -7.82
N ILE A 141 -8.55 -3.38 -6.87
CA ILE A 141 -7.77 -3.89 -5.74
C ILE A 141 -8.29 -3.23 -4.48
N ASP A 142 -8.73 -4.07 -3.55
CA ASP A 142 -9.14 -3.63 -2.23
C ASP A 142 -7.94 -3.73 -1.29
N PRO A 143 -7.55 -2.63 -0.62
CA PRO A 143 -6.52 -2.68 0.41
C PRO A 143 -6.81 -3.74 1.46
N GLY A 144 -5.80 -4.51 1.84
CA GLY A 144 -5.98 -5.67 2.70
C GLY A 144 -4.66 -6.31 3.12
N MET A 145 -4.72 -7.62 3.44
CA MET A 145 -3.63 -8.35 4.09
C MET A 145 -2.45 -8.72 3.17
N ALA A 146 -2.58 -8.57 1.85
CA ALA A 146 -1.51 -8.89 0.90
C ALA A 146 -0.83 -7.61 0.37
N PHE A 147 0.48 -7.67 0.18
CA PHE A 147 1.25 -6.60 -0.45
C PHE A 147 0.81 -6.36 -1.90
N GLY A 148 0.92 -5.13 -2.38
CA GLY A 148 0.56 -4.76 -3.76
C GLY A 148 -0.81 -4.10 -3.88
N THR A 149 -1.08 -3.06 -3.08
CA THR A 149 -2.28 -2.23 -3.19
C THR A 149 -2.30 -1.31 -4.42
N GLY A 150 -1.17 -1.23 -5.14
CA GLY A 150 -1.01 -0.35 -6.31
C GLY A 150 -0.27 0.95 -6.06
N THR A 151 -0.26 1.42 -4.82
CA THR A 151 0.17 2.79 -4.47
C THR A 151 1.67 2.93 -4.26
N HIS A 152 2.40 1.82 -4.23
CA HIS A 152 3.83 1.83 -3.99
C HIS A 152 4.60 2.13 -5.29
N PRO A 153 5.64 2.98 -5.29
CA PRO A 153 6.40 3.34 -6.50
C PRO A 153 6.83 2.14 -7.34
N THR A 154 7.25 1.05 -6.71
CA THR A 154 7.70 -0.16 -7.41
C THR A 154 6.61 -0.84 -8.22
N THR A 155 5.35 -0.76 -7.77
CA THR A 155 4.19 -1.32 -8.47
C THR A 155 3.89 -0.50 -9.71
N GLU A 156 3.91 0.83 -9.58
CA GLU A 156 3.72 1.74 -10.72
C GLU A 156 4.80 1.52 -11.80
N LEU A 157 6.06 1.43 -11.39
CA LEU A 157 7.17 1.16 -12.30
C LEU A 157 7.00 -0.18 -13.04
N CYS A 158 6.59 -1.24 -12.32
CA CYS A 158 6.28 -2.52 -12.95
C CYS A 158 5.12 -2.44 -13.93
N ILE A 159 4.02 -1.78 -13.55
CA ILE A 159 2.84 -1.63 -14.41
C ILE A 159 3.20 -0.87 -15.69
N GLY A 160 3.95 0.24 -15.59
CA GLY A 160 4.41 0.99 -16.76
C GLY A 160 5.30 0.16 -17.68
N LEU A 161 6.20 -0.67 -17.13
CA LEU A 161 7.02 -1.58 -17.93
C LEU A 161 6.20 -2.72 -18.56
N ILE A 162 5.20 -3.27 -17.85
CA ILE A 162 4.31 -4.29 -18.41
C ILE A 162 3.49 -3.67 -19.55
N GLU A 163 2.87 -2.52 -19.35
CA GLU A 163 2.10 -1.81 -20.38
C GLU A 163 2.93 -1.52 -21.63
N LYS A 164 4.19 -1.14 -21.45
CA LYS A 164 5.10 -0.85 -22.56
C LYS A 164 5.59 -2.08 -23.33
N TYR A 165 5.86 -3.18 -22.63
CA TYR A 165 6.59 -4.31 -23.21
C TYR A 165 5.78 -5.59 -23.42
N LEU A 166 4.65 -5.74 -22.72
CA LEU A 166 3.77 -6.89 -22.92
C LEU A 166 3.14 -6.80 -24.32
N THR A 167 3.34 -7.84 -25.10
CA THR A 167 2.65 -8.04 -26.37
C THR A 167 1.42 -8.92 -26.14
N PRO A 168 0.24 -8.54 -26.64
CA PRO A 168 -0.95 -9.39 -26.56
C PRO A 168 -0.68 -10.80 -27.08
N GLY A 169 -1.18 -11.80 -26.36
CA GLY A 169 -0.94 -13.22 -26.64
C GLY A 169 0.32 -13.81 -26.01
N GLN A 170 1.15 -13.02 -25.31
CA GLN A 170 2.28 -13.56 -24.54
C GLN A 170 1.82 -14.26 -23.26
N THR A 171 2.61 -15.25 -22.81
CA THR A 171 2.48 -15.84 -21.48
C THR A 171 3.29 -15.04 -20.47
N VAL A 172 2.73 -14.81 -19.28
CA VAL A 172 3.35 -13.99 -18.23
C VAL A 172 3.50 -14.78 -16.94
N LEU A 173 4.66 -14.68 -16.30
CA LEU A 173 4.92 -15.19 -14.95
C LEU A 173 5.17 -14.03 -14.00
N ASP A 174 4.46 -14.00 -12.88
CA ASP A 174 4.58 -13.03 -11.80
C ASP A 174 5.12 -13.73 -10.54
N VAL A 175 6.37 -13.45 -10.19
CA VAL A 175 7.08 -14.07 -9.06
C VAL A 175 7.02 -13.16 -7.84
N GLY A 176 6.42 -13.66 -6.75
CA GLY A 176 6.06 -12.84 -5.59
C GLY A 176 4.80 -12.04 -5.88
N THR A 177 3.75 -12.72 -6.35
CA THR A 177 2.56 -12.07 -6.91
C THR A 177 1.78 -11.23 -5.89
N GLY A 178 1.90 -11.51 -4.59
CA GLY A 178 1.23 -10.75 -3.54
C GLY A 178 -0.29 -10.69 -3.74
N SER A 179 -0.82 -9.48 -3.93
CA SER A 179 -2.23 -9.23 -4.24
C SER A 179 -2.67 -9.71 -5.63
N GLY A 180 -1.75 -10.14 -6.49
CA GLY A 180 -2.02 -10.52 -7.89
C GLY A 180 -2.09 -9.33 -8.85
N ILE A 181 -1.76 -8.12 -8.40
CA ILE A 181 -2.00 -6.90 -9.20
C ILE A 181 -1.29 -6.90 -10.56
N LEU A 182 -0.02 -7.31 -10.61
CA LEU A 182 0.75 -7.36 -11.86
C LEU A 182 0.22 -8.46 -12.79
N THR A 183 -0.18 -9.60 -12.21
CA THR A 183 -0.87 -10.68 -12.92
C THR A 183 -2.19 -10.22 -13.55
N ILE A 184 -2.99 -9.42 -12.83
CA ILE A 184 -4.26 -8.86 -13.33
C ILE A 184 -4.02 -7.86 -14.46
N VAL A 185 -3.04 -6.97 -14.28
CA VAL A 185 -2.65 -5.97 -15.29
C VAL A 185 -2.24 -6.68 -16.58
N ALA A 186 -1.37 -7.69 -16.49
CA ALA A 186 -0.96 -8.49 -17.64
C ALA A 186 -2.16 -9.17 -18.33
N ALA A 187 -3.09 -9.75 -17.57
CA ALA A 187 -4.27 -10.39 -18.13
C ALA A 187 -5.17 -9.38 -18.88
N LYS A 188 -5.39 -8.18 -18.32
CA LYS A 188 -6.22 -7.15 -18.95
C LYS A 188 -5.57 -6.48 -20.16
N LEU A 189 -4.24 -6.44 -20.21
CA LEU A 189 -3.47 -6.01 -21.39
C LEU A 189 -3.41 -7.08 -22.49
N GLY A 190 -4.05 -8.24 -22.29
CA GLY A 190 -4.22 -9.25 -23.33
C GLY A 190 -3.15 -10.35 -23.33
N ALA A 191 -2.49 -10.61 -22.20
CA ALA A 191 -1.71 -11.84 -22.04
C ALA A 191 -2.56 -13.07 -22.38
N ALA A 192 -1.98 -14.06 -23.08
CA ALA A 192 -2.67 -15.31 -23.39
C ALA A 192 -2.96 -16.14 -22.14
N HIS A 193 -2.01 -16.15 -21.20
CA HIS A 193 -2.13 -16.83 -19.93
C HIS A 193 -1.20 -16.18 -18.91
N THR A 194 -1.66 -16.02 -17.67
CA THR A 194 -0.85 -15.46 -16.58
C THR A 194 -0.67 -16.46 -15.45
N THR A 195 0.56 -16.59 -14.96
CA THR A 195 0.89 -17.46 -13.83
C THR A 195 1.43 -16.61 -12.70
N GLY A 196 0.85 -16.72 -11.51
CA GLY A 196 1.30 -16.03 -10.30
C GLY A 196 1.80 -17.02 -9.26
N VAL A 197 2.97 -16.75 -8.66
CA VAL A 197 3.52 -17.56 -7.58
C VAL A 197 3.87 -16.69 -6.37
N ASP A 198 3.58 -17.21 -5.18
CA ASP A 198 3.97 -16.61 -3.91
C ASP A 198 4.31 -17.70 -2.89
N ASN A 199 5.18 -17.40 -1.93
CA ASN A 199 5.52 -18.35 -0.88
C ASN A 199 4.52 -18.29 0.30
N ASP A 200 3.69 -17.25 0.38
CA ASP A 200 2.61 -17.12 1.36
C ASP A 200 1.27 -17.60 0.78
N GLU A 201 0.67 -18.61 1.42
CA GLU A 201 -0.65 -19.12 1.05
C GLU A 201 -1.75 -18.05 1.17
N THR A 202 -1.58 -17.08 2.07
CA THR A 202 -2.52 -15.95 2.23
C THR A 202 -2.47 -15.06 1.00
N ALA A 203 -1.28 -14.70 0.50
CA ALA A 203 -1.11 -13.95 -0.74
C ALA A 203 -1.73 -14.69 -1.93
N VAL A 204 -1.49 -16.00 -2.06
CA VAL A 204 -2.09 -16.83 -3.11
C VAL A 204 -3.62 -16.80 -3.07
N MET A 205 -4.21 -16.90 -1.88
CA MET A 205 -5.67 -16.80 -1.71
C MET A 205 -6.18 -15.42 -2.13
N VAL A 206 -5.53 -14.33 -1.69
CA VAL A 206 -5.92 -12.95 -2.03
C VAL A 206 -5.78 -12.70 -3.53
N ALA A 207 -4.69 -13.12 -4.16
CA ALA A 207 -4.49 -13.00 -5.60
C ALA A 207 -5.63 -13.69 -6.38
N ARG A 208 -6.03 -14.92 -6.01
CA ARG A 208 -7.16 -15.60 -6.65
C ARG A 208 -8.48 -14.84 -6.50
N GLN A 209 -8.74 -14.27 -5.33
CA GLN A 209 -9.91 -13.44 -5.09
C GLN A 209 -9.89 -12.18 -5.97
N ASN A 210 -8.74 -11.52 -6.06
CA ASN A 210 -8.57 -10.32 -6.90
C ASN A 210 -8.67 -10.64 -8.40
N MET A 211 -8.19 -11.79 -8.86
CA MET A 211 -8.40 -12.25 -10.24
C MET A 211 -9.89 -12.37 -10.56
N ALA A 212 -10.66 -13.02 -9.68
CA ALA A 212 -12.11 -13.16 -9.82
C ALA A 212 -12.84 -11.80 -9.74
N GLN A 213 -12.44 -10.93 -8.82
CA GLN A 213 -12.96 -9.58 -8.66
C GLN A 213 -12.77 -8.74 -9.93
N ASN A 214 -11.66 -8.93 -10.63
CA ASN A 214 -11.34 -8.29 -11.91
C ASN A 214 -11.96 -8.97 -13.13
N ARG A 215 -12.76 -10.02 -12.90
CA ARG A 215 -13.47 -10.82 -13.91
C ARG A 215 -12.52 -11.47 -14.93
N ILE A 216 -11.34 -11.88 -14.48
CA ILE A 216 -10.44 -12.69 -15.32
C ILE A 216 -10.98 -14.13 -15.37
N PRO A 217 -11.13 -14.74 -16.56
CA PRO A 217 -11.58 -16.13 -16.67
C PRO A 217 -10.64 -17.09 -15.96
N ALA A 218 -11.18 -18.08 -15.23
CA ALA A 218 -10.40 -19.01 -14.41
C ALA A 218 -9.46 -19.93 -15.22
N ASP A 219 -9.71 -20.09 -16.52
CA ASP A 219 -8.88 -20.83 -17.47
C ASP A 219 -7.78 -19.99 -18.13
N HIS A 220 -7.74 -18.69 -17.84
CA HIS A 220 -6.72 -17.76 -18.32
C HIS A 220 -5.58 -17.53 -17.30
N TYR A 221 -5.66 -18.10 -16.09
CA TYR A 221 -4.62 -17.93 -15.09
C TYR A 221 -4.41 -19.12 -14.17
N ASP A 222 -3.18 -19.24 -13.68
CA ASP A 222 -2.80 -20.17 -12.61
C ASP A 222 -2.14 -19.40 -11.46
N ILE A 223 -2.73 -19.40 -10.27
CA ILE A 223 -2.07 -18.88 -9.05
C ILE A 223 -1.76 -20.05 -8.12
N HIS A 224 -0.53 -20.19 -7.65
CA HIS A 224 -0.16 -21.27 -6.73
C HIS A 224 0.98 -20.91 -5.78
N ALA A 225 1.00 -21.59 -4.63
CA ALA A 225 2.05 -21.43 -3.64
C ALA A 225 3.35 -22.08 -4.12
N GLY A 226 4.46 -21.36 -4.00
CA GLY A 226 5.78 -21.81 -4.44
C GLY A 226 6.88 -20.82 -4.09
N ASP A 227 8.08 -21.35 -3.89
CA ASP A 227 9.27 -20.53 -3.69
C ASP A 227 9.92 -20.23 -5.05
N LEU A 228 9.93 -18.95 -5.42
CA LEU A 228 10.48 -18.45 -6.68
C LEU A 228 9.99 -19.27 -7.89
N THR A 229 10.90 -19.89 -8.64
CA THR A 229 10.58 -20.68 -9.83
C THR A 229 10.44 -22.18 -9.56
N ALA A 230 10.63 -22.65 -8.32
CA ALA A 230 10.83 -24.08 -8.02
C ALA A 230 9.65 -24.98 -8.42
N ARG A 231 8.43 -24.44 -8.46
CA ARG A 231 7.20 -25.16 -8.85
C ARG A 231 6.60 -24.69 -10.17
N VAL A 232 7.26 -23.74 -10.83
CA VAL A 232 6.80 -23.18 -12.09
C VAL A 232 7.12 -24.15 -13.22
N LYS A 233 6.14 -24.40 -14.09
CA LYS A 233 6.30 -25.20 -15.30
C LYS A 233 6.18 -24.30 -16.52
N GLY A 234 6.93 -24.65 -17.57
CA GLY A 234 6.91 -23.95 -18.85
C GLY A 234 7.83 -22.75 -18.91
N VAL A 235 7.79 -22.07 -20.06
CA VAL A 235 8.56 -20.85 -20.32
C VAL A 235 7.63 -19.70 -20.66
N TYR A 236 8.02 -18.49 -20.27
CA TYR A 236 7.20 -17.30 -20.31
C TYR A 236 7.84 -16.24 -21.21
N GLY A 237 7.02 -15.56 -22.00
CA GLY A 237 7.47 -14.45 -22.83
C GLY A 237 7.83 -13.22 -21.99
N LEU A 238 7.13 -13.05 -20.87
CA LEU A 238 7.41 -12.01 -19.88
C LEU A 238 7.46 -12.65 -18.49
N VAL A 239 8.52 -12.36 -17.74
CA VAL A 239 8.61 -12.66 -16.31
C VAL A 239 8.66 -11.32 -15.57
N VAL A 240 7.90 -11.16 -14.50
CA VAL A 240 7.92 -9.99 -13.63
C VAL A 240 8.13 -10.42 -12.19
N ALA A 241 8.91 -9.65 -11.44
CA ALA A 241 9.12 -9.83 -10.01
C ALA A 241 9.25 -8.47 -9.32
N ASN A 242 8.31 -8.15 -8.43
CA ASN A 242 8.36 -6.96 -7.58
C ASN A 242 8.62 -7.39 -6.13
N ILE A 243 9.88 -7.70 -5.83
CA ILE A 243 10.32 -8.32 -4.57
C ILE A 243 11.66 -7.72 -4.12
N LEU A 244 12.13 -8.05 -2.93
CA LEU A 244 13.37 -7.48 -2.38
C LEU A 244 14.60 -7.82 -3.23
N SER A 245 15.56 -6.87 -3.30
CA SER A 245 16.79 -7.02 -4.10
C SER A 245 17.57 -8.31 -3.83
N GLU A 246 17.69 -8.71 -2.56
CA GLU A 246 18.35 -9.97 -2.15
C GLU A 246 17.67 -11.19 -2.80
N VAL A 247 16.35 -11.19 -2.83
CA VAL A 247 15.53 -12.27 -3.38
C VAL A 247 15.58 -12.26 -4.91
N ILE A 248 15.65 -11.09 -5.55
CA ILE A 248 15.87 -10.99 -7.00
C ILE A 248 17.20 -11.64 -7.38
N VAL A 249 18.27 -11.39 -6.61
CA VAL A 249 19.59 -12.00 -6.87
C VAL A 249 19.51 -13.52 -6.80
N THR A 250 18.77 -14.08 -5.84
CA THR A 250 18.50 -15.53 -5.76
C THR A 250 17.61 -16.02 -6.90
N LEU A 251 16.58 -15.27 -7.29
CA LEU A 251 15.70 -15.60 -8.42
C LEU A 251 16.51 -15.73 -9.72
N LEU A 252 17.46 -14.82 -9.95
CA LEU A 252 18.32 -14.81 -11.12
C LEU A 252 19.13 -16.12 -11.29
N ASP A 253 19.40 -16.88 -10.22
CA ASP A 253 20.07 -18.19 -10.32
C ASP A 253 19.22 -19.26 -11.03
N SER A 254 17.90 -19.08 -11.10
CA SER A 254 16.95 -20.06 -11.66
C SER A 254 16.07 -19.51 -12.79
N ILE A 255 16.09 -18.20 -13.03
CA ILE A 255 15.14 -17.51 -13.92
C ILE A 255 15.25 -17.98 -15.38
N GLU A 256 16.45 -18.35 -15.83
CA GLU A 256 16.68 -18.83 -17.20
C GLU A 256 15.85 -20.06 -17.56
N SER A 257 15.48 -20.88 -16.56
CA SER A 257 14.67 -22.09 -16.77
C SER A 257 13.20 -21.80 -17.12
N VAL A 258 12.71 -20.60 -16.78
CA VAL A 258 11.32 -20.17 -16.99
C VAL A 258 11.19 -19.05 -18.02
N MET A 259 12.29 -18.51 -18.54
CA MET A 259 12.26 -17.48 -19.58
C MET A 259 12.31 -18.08 -20.98
N ALA A 260 11.37 -17.71 -21.84
CA ALA A 260 11.42 -18.04 -23.26
C ALA A 260 12.68 -17.43 -23.93
N PRO A 261 13.13 -17.96 -25.07
CA PRO A 261 14.13 -17.29 -25.90
C PRO A 261 13.64 -15.88 -26.25
N ARG A 262 14.49 -14.87 -26.06
CA ARG A 262 14.13 -13.44 -26.20
C ARG A 262 12.99 -12.98 -25.27
N GLY A 263 12.73 -13.73 -24.20
CA GLY A 263 11.83 -13.32 -23.13
C GLY A 263 12.38 -12.11 -22.39
N LEU A 264 11.46 -11.32 -21.83
CA LEU A 264 11.78 -10.15 -21.02
C LEU A 264 11.60 -10.48 -19.54
N PHE A 265 12.50 -9.98 -18.71
CA PHE A 265 12.38 -9.97 -17.26
C PHE A 265 12.24 -8.54 -16.77
N ILE A 266 11.17 -8.26 -16.01
CA ILE A 266 10.96 -7.00 -15.30
C ILE A 266 11.21 -7.24 -13.81
N ALA A 267 12.18 -6.55 -13.23
CA ALA A 267 12.51 -6.63 -11.82
C ALA A 267 12.29 -5.27 -11.15
N SER A 268 11.60 -5.22 -10.02
CA SER A 268 11.39 -4.04 -9.19
C SER A 268 11.39 -4.42 -7.70
N GLY A 269 11.21 -3.47 -6.79
CA GLY A 269 11.52 -3.68 -5.36
C GLY A 269 13.02 -3.52 -5.06
N ILE A 270 13.73 -2.87 -5.99
CA ILE A 270 15.17 -2.63 -5.90
C ILE A 270 15.37 -1.24 -5.31
N ILE A 271 16.01 -1.17 -4.14
CA ILE A 271 16.46 0.10 -3.58
C ILE A 271 17.64 0.59 -4.42
N LEU A 272 17.71 1.90 -4.70
CA LEU A 272 18.71 2.53 -5.57
C LEU A 272 20.15 2.11 -5.23
N ALA A 273 20.48 1.98 -3.95
CA ALA A 273 21.79 1.52 -3.48
C ALA A 273 22.16 0.09 -3.94
N ASN A 274 21.17 -0.77 -4.19
CA ASN A 274 21.35 -2.16 -4.62
C ASN A 274 21.27 -2.33 -6.15
N LYS A 275 20.97 -1.27 -6.91
CA LYS A 275 20.82 -1.31 -8.37
C LYS A 275 21.99 -2.02 -9.07
N GLN A 276 23.22 -1.64 -8.75
CA GLN A 276 24.40 -2.19 -9.42
C GLN A 276 24.57 -3.69 -9.14
N ARG A 277 24.32 -4.14 -7.90
CA ARG A 277 24.39 -5.57 -7.52
C ARG A 277 23.43 -6.41 -8.36
N VAL A 278 22.22 -5.92 -8.63
CA VAL A 278 21.24 -6.63 -9.46
C VAL A 278 21.67 -6.64 -10.93
N LEU A 279 22.16 -5.52 -11.47
CA LEU A 279 22.65 -5.43 -12.84
C LEU A 279 23.84 -6.36 -13.12
N ASP A 280 24.79 -6.42 -12.19
CA ASP A 280 25.96 -7.29 -12.30
C ASP A 280 25.51 -8.76 -12.37
N LYS A 281 24.57 -9.16 -11.49
CA LYS A 281 24.02 -10.52 -11.50
C LYS A 281 23.25 -10.84 -12.78
N MET A 282 22.47 -9.90 -13.31
CA MET A 282 21.80 -10.04 -14.60
C MET A 282 22.80 -10.27 -15.73
N ALA A 283 23.91 -9.51 -15.74
CA ALA A 283 24.95 -9.64 -16.76
C ALA A 283 25.68 -11.00 -16.70
N GLU A 284 25.94 -11.53 -15.51
CA GLU A 284 26.57 -12.86 -15.32
C GLU A 284 25.79 -13.98 -16.04
N ILE A 285 24.45 -13.93 -15.96
CA ILE A 285 23.55 -14.89 -16.59
C ILE A 285 23.11 -14.48 -18.01
N GLY A 286 23.70 -13.42 -18.58
CA GLY A 286 23.44 -13.00 -19.96
C GLY A 286 22.11 -12.27 -20.19
N LEU A 287 21.48 -11.73 -19.14
CA LEU A 287 20.38 -10.77 -19.28
C LEU A 287 20.95 -9.37 -19.54
N THR A 288 20.42 -8.70 -20.58
CA THR A 288 20.85 -7.34 -20.95
C THR A 288 19.74 -6.33 -20.65
N PRO A 289 20.00 -5.29 -19.83
CA PRO A 289 19.03 -4.23 -19.58
C PRO A 289 18.60 -3.54 -20.87
N ARG A 290 17.28 -3.47 -21.07
CA ARG A 290 16.61 -2.70 -22.12
C ARG A 290 16.22 -1.31 -21.63
N GLU A 291 15.75 -1.23 -20.39
CA GLU A 291 15.31 0.00 -19.77
C GLU A 291 15.47 -0.09 -18.25
N ILE A 292 15.80 1.04 -17.64
CA ILE A 292 15.89 1.21 -16.19
C ILE A 292 15.09 2.46 -15.86
N LEU A 293 14.11 2.30 -14.96
CA LEU A 293 13.31 3.39 -14.44
C LEU A 293 13.62 3.58 -12.96
N GLU A 294 13.62 4.83 -12.51
CA GLU A 294 13.84 5.20 -11.11
C GLU A 294 12.69 6.11 -10.67
N LYS A 295 12.14 5.83 -9.50
CA LYS A 295 11.14 6.68 -8.84
C LYS A 295 11.45 6.70 -7.35
N GLU A 296 11.77 7.89 -6.83
CA GLU A 296 12.22 8.08 -5.44
C GLU A 296 13.46 7.21 -5.16
N GLU A 297 13.47 6.39 -4.11
CA GLU A 297 14.57 5.46 -3.84
C GLU A 297 14.46 4.10 -4.55
N TRP A 298 13.46 3.93 -5.42
CA TRP A 298 13.14 2.65 -6.04
C TRP A 298 13.54 2.57 -7.51
N VAL A 299 13.96 1.38 -7.93
CA VAL A 299 14.41 1.09 -9.29
C VAL A 299 13.61 -0.08 -9.85
N ALA A 300 13.23 0.03 -11.12
CA ALA A 300 12.77 -1.08 -11.93
C ALA A 300 13.65 -1.27 -13.16
N ILE A 301 13.91 -2.51 -13.54
CA ILE A 301 14.79 -2.90 -14.64
C ILE A 301 14.02 -3.86 -15.54
N ALA A 302 13.89 -3.51 -16.82
CA ALA A 302 13.47 -4.45 -17.86
C ALA A 302 14.73 -4.97 -18.57
N ALA A 303 14.96 -6.27 -18.57
CA ALA A 303 16.12 -6.93 -19.18
C ALA A 303 15.69 -8.08 -20.10
N GLU A 304 16.30 -8.18 -21.28
CA GLU A 304 16.00 -9.25 -22.24
C GLU A 304 17.06 -10.36 -22.17
N ARG A 305 16.61 -11.59 -22.36
CA ARG A 305 17.48 -12.73 -22.62
C ARG A 305 17.99 -12.72 -24.05
N ILE A 306 19.27 -12.42 -24.24
CA ILE A 306 19.92 -12.58 -25.55
C ILE A 306 20.26 -14.06 -25.72
N ASN A 307 19.88 -14.65 -26.86
CA ASN A 307 20.16 -16.06 -27.19
C ASN A 307 21.65 -16.37 -26.97
N ARG A 308 21.95 -17.36 -26.11
CA ARG A 308 23.23 -18.09 -26.12
C ARG A 308 23.07 -19.36 -26.96
#